data_AF-A0A554FW00-F1
#
_entry.id   AF-A0A554FW00-F1
#
_cell.length_a   1.000
_cell.length_b   1.000
_cell.length_c   1.000
_cell.angle_alpha   90.00
_cell.angle_beta   90.00
_cell.angle_gamma   90.00
#
_symmetry.space_group_name_H-M   'P 1'
#
loop_
_entity.id
_entity.type
_entity.pdbx_description
1 polymer ?
#
loop_
_entity_poly.entity_id
_entity_poly.type
_entity_poly.pdbx_seq_one_letter_code
_entity_poly.pdbx_strand_id
1 'polypeptide(L)'
;SETLSAERRRLGGLLAQVLDDAAKNALAQLLVRDDTLSQLAALKQDAKNFGWRQMIREREKRALLEPLHRIAKALLPKLGVSQQNLLYFASLANFYTVHDLRNLKADQTQLYLLCYAWLRYRQLSDNLVDAMAYHMKQLEEESSAGAQKSFVAEQVRRQQDTPQVGRLLLIYVDDTVADATPFGDVRQRAYKIMPKDTLQLTGQRMSVKPVSKLSLHWQAVDGLAERNRRHLRPLYVALDFSGTVPDSPWLKALAWAKSVFAKQQRLSQRPLAECPVATLPKRLRPYLLTFDADGKPTGLHA
;
A
#
# COMPACT_ATOMS: atom_id res chain seq x y z
N SER A 1 -46.19 10.56 22.49
CA SER A 1 -45.51 11.77 23.00
C SER A 1 -45.40 12.79 21.88
N GLU A 2 -45.98 13.97 22.05
CA GLU A 2 -46.01 15.05 21.06
C GLU A 2 -44.61 15.55 20.68
N THR A 3 -43.68 15.54 21.63
CA THR A 3 -42.28 15.97 21.44
C THR A 3 -41.55 15.15 20.38
N LEU A 4 -41.74 13.82 20.37
CA LEU A 4 -41.14 12.94 19.35
C LEU A 4 -41.73 13.18 17.96
N SER A 5 -43.03 13.48 17.90
CA SER A 5 -43.72 13.79 16.64
C SER A 5 -43.31 15.17 16.08
N ALA A 6 -43.08 16.15 16.96
CA ALA A 6 -42.54 17.46 16.59
C ALA A 6 -41.11 17.34 16.07
N GLU A 7 -40.26 16.56 16.75
CA GLU A 7 -38.87 16.35 16.33
C GLU A 7 -38.78 15.61 14.99
N ARG A 8 -39.62 14.59 14.77
CA ARG A 8 -39.71 13.90 13.47
C ARG A 8 -40.11 14.86 12.33
N ARG A 9 -41.05 15.78 12.58
CA ARG A 9 -41.45 16.79 11.59
C ARG A 9 -40.33 17.79 11.31
N ARG A 10 -39.61 18.24 12.35
CA ARG A 10 -38.45 19.12 12.20
C ARG A 10 -37.37 18.48 11.32
N LEU A 11 -37.02 17.21 11.60
CA LEU A 11 -36.03 16.47 10.83
C LEU A 11 -36.47 16.22 9.38
N GLY A 12 -37.73 15.84 9.16
CA GLY A 12 -38.29 15.66 7.82
C GLY A 12 -38.22 16.95 6.98
N GLY A 13 -38.58 18.10 7.57
CA GLY A 13 -38.46 19.39 6.91
C GLY A 13 -37.03 19.75 6.51
N LEU A 14 -36.05 19.48 7.38
CA LEU A 14 -34.63 19.71 7.08
C LEU A 14 -34.11 18.78 5.98
N LEU A 15 -34.53 17.51 5.98
CA LEU A 15 -34.18 16.55 4.94
C LEU A 15 -34.75 16.97 3.58
N ALA A 16 -36.00 17.41 3.53
CA ALA A 16 -36.65 17.85 2.30
C ALA A 16 -35.98 19.08 1.67
N GLN A 17 -35.41 19.98 2.48
CA GLN A 17 -34.71 21.16 2.00
C GLN A 17 -33.32 20.87 1.43
N VAL A 18 -32.65 19.80 1.87
CA VAL A 18 -31.23 19.56 1.57
C VAL A 18 -31.01 18.34 0.68
N LEU A 19 -31.89 17.34 0.72
CA LEU A 19 -31.81 16.20 -0.18
C LEU A 19 -32.37 16.57 -1.54
N ASP A 20 -31.48 16.69 -2.52
CA ASP A 20 -31.84 16.74 -3.93
C ASP A 20 -32.34 15.38 -4.44
N ASP A 21 -32.88 15.36 -5.65
CA ASP A 21 -33.43 14.14 -6.23
C ASP A 21 -32.36 13.09 -6.50
N ALA A 22 -31.11 13.52 -6.79
CA ALA A 22 -29.97 12.62 -6.94
C ALA A 22 -29.67 11.87 -5.63
N ALA A 23 -29.63 12.57 -4.49
CA ALA A 23 -29.42 11.99 -3.17
C ALA A 23 -30.56 11.03 -2.79
N LYS A 24 -31.82 11.42 -3.03
CA LYS A 24 -32.99 10.57 -2.78
C LYS A 24 -32.92 9.29 -3.60
N ASN A 25 -32.56 9.40 -4.88
CA ASN A 25 -32.39 8.24 -5.76
C ASN A 25 -31.23 7.34 -5.30
N ALA A 26 -30.09 7.91 -4.89
CA ALA A 26 -28.97 7.14 -4.36
C ALA A 26 -29.34 6.38 -3.07
N LEU A 27 -30.09 7.01 -2.16
CA LEU A 27 -30.61 6.34 -0.97
C LEU A 27 -31.62 5.24 -1.32
N ALA A 28 -32.50 5.47 -2.28
CA ALA A 28 -33.46 4.48 -2.75
C ALA A 28 -32.77 3.26 -3.40
N GLN A 29 -31.68 3.49 -4.16
CA GLN A 29 -30.87 2.42 -4.77
C GLN A 29 -30.28 1.47 -3.73
N LEU A 30 -29.93 1.95 -2.53
CA LEU A 30 -29.46 1.06 -1.44
C LEU A 30 -30.48 -0.02 -1.08
N LEU A 31 -31.76 0.27 -1.26
CA LEU A 31 -32.85 -0.63 -0.97
C LEU A 31 -33.21 -1.54 -2.16
N VAL A 32 -32.72 -1.28 -3.37
CA VAL A 32 -33.00 -2.11 -4.55
C VAL A 32 -32.29 -3.47 -4.41
N ARG A 33 -32.94 -4.52 -4.92
CA ARG A 33 -32.40 -5.88 -4.97
C ARG A 33 -31.95 -6.15 -6.40
N ASP A 34 -30.68 -6.53 -6.56
CA ASP A 34 -30.14 -7.05 -7.83
C ASP A 34 -29.91 -8.54 -7.65
N ASP A 35 -30.80 -9.36 -8.22
CA ASP A 35 -30.84 -10.84 -8.40
C ASP A 35 -30.46 -11.80 -7.24
N THR A 36 -29.77 -11.36 -6.19
CA THR A 36 -29.29 -12.19 -5.07
C THR A 36 -29.39 -11.48 -3.72
N LEU A 37 -28.93 -10.23 -3.60
CA LEU A 37 -28.95 -9.43 -2.36
C LEU A 37 -29.25 -7.96 -2.67
N SER A 38 -29.76 -7.23 -1.66
CA SER A 38 -29.85 -5.78 -1.75
C SER A 38 -28.47 -5.14 -1.56
N GLN A 39 -28.26 -3.96 -2.14
CA GLN A 39 -27.02 -3.21 -1.95
C GLN A 39 -26.74 -2.95 -0.47
N LEU A 40 -27.78 -2.61 0.31
CA LEU A 40 -27.68 -2.45 1.75
C LEU A 40 -27.21 -3.74 2.46
N ALA A 41 -27.67 -4.92 2.05
CA ALA A 41 -27.21 -6.18 2.64
C ALA A 41 -25.73 -6.46 2.33
N ALA A 42 -25.27 -6.14 1.11
CA ALA A 42 -23.86 -6.24 0.75
C ALA A 42 -22.98 -5.26 1.54
N LEU A 43 -23.47 -4.03 1.76
CA LEU A 43 -22.78 -3.02 2.56
C LEU A 43 -22.62 -3.41 4.02
N LYS A 44 -23.60 -4.13 4.60
CA LYS A 44 -23.56 -4.62 6.00
C LYS A 44 -22.47 -5.66 6.26
N GLN A 45 -21.98 -6.36 5.23
CA GLN A 45 -20.95 -7.38 5.42
C GLN A 45 -19.59 -6.74 5.66
N ASP A 46 -18.87 -7.16 6.69
CA ASP A 46 -17.49 -6.75 6.96
C ASP A 46 -16.46 -7.63 6.24
N ALA A 47 -15.29 -7.06 5.96
CA ALA A 47 -14.15 -7.83 5.49
C ALA A 47 -13.66 -8.79 6.59
N LYS A 48 -13.51 -10.07 6.23
CA LYS A 48 -13.02 -11.10 7.15
C LYS A 48 -11.50 -11.04 7.38
N ASN A 49 -10.77 -10.43 6.46
CA ASN A 49 -9.32 -10.29 6.48
C ASN A 49 -8.88 -9.18 5.50
N PHE A 50 -7.59 -8.82 5.56
CA PHE A 50 -6.98 -7.83 4.67
C PHE A 50 -6.49 -8.42 3.33
N GLY A 51 -7.07 -9.54 2.89
CA GLY A 51 -6.77 -10.15 1.60
C GLY A 51 -7.20 -9.27 0.42
N TRP A 52 -6.52 -9.39 -0.72
CA TRP A 52 -6.70 -8.49 -1.86
C TRP A 52 -8.16 -8.41 -2.36
N ARG A 53 -8.87 -9.55 -2.45
CA ARG A 53 -10.29 -9.58 -2.88
C ARG A 53 -11.20 -8.87 -1.89
N GLN A 54 -10.93 -9.00 -0.60
CA GLN A 54 -11.72 -8.32 0.43
C GLN A 54 -11.48 -6.81 0.36
N MET A 55 -10.24 -6.38 0.19
CA MET A 55 -9.91 -4.95 0.07
C MET A 55 -10.46 -4.31 -1.20
N ILE A 56 -10.58 -5.05 -2.31
CA ILE A 56 -11.33 -4.57 -3.48
C ILE A 56 -12.78 -4.28 -3.11
N ARG A 57 -13.47 -5.25 -2.48
CA ARG A 57 -14.87 -5.09 -2.08
C ARG A 57 -15.07 -3.95 -1.09
N GLU A 58 -14.20 -3.80 -0.10
CA GLU A 58 -14.28 -2.69 0.86
C GLU A 58 -14.11 -1.33 0.16
N ARG A 59 -13.18 -1.24 -0.81
CA ARG A 59 -13.01 -0.02 -1.63
C ARG A 59 -14.23 0.27 -2.50
N GLU A 60 -14.83 -0.74 -3.11
CA GLU A 60 -16.06 -0.60 -3.91
C GLU A 60 -17.24 -0.12 -3.05
N LYS A 61 -17.45 -0.74 -1.87
CA LYS A 61 -18.46 -0.30 -0.90
C LYS A 61 -18.23 1.15 -0.46
N ARG A 62 -16.98 1.53 -0.16
CA ARG A 62 -16.63 2.90 0.21
C ARG A 62 -16.91 3.88 -0.92
N ALA A 63 -16.54 3.53 -2.16
CA ALA A 63 -16.81 4.35 -3.33
C ALA A 63 -18.31 4.54 -3.59
N LEU A 64 -19.12 3.49 -3.39
CA LEU A 64 -20.57 3.56 -3.50
C LEU A 64 -21.19 4.48 -2.44
N LEU A 65 -20.65 4.50 -1.22
CA LEU A 65 -21.12 5.36 -0.13
C LEU A 65 -20.57 6.80 -0.17
N GLU A 66 -19.53 7.07 -0.97
CA GLU A 66 -18.86 8.37 -1.03
C GLU A 66 -19.81 9.55 -1.28
N PRO A 67 -20.73 9.52 -2.28
CA PRO A 67 -21.64 10.65 -2.52
C PRO A 67 -22.57 10.90 -1.33
N LEU A 68 -23.13 9.82 -0.77
CA LEU A 68 -24.03 9.88 0.39
C LEU A 68 -23.31 10.39 1.64
N HIS A 69 -22.06 9.97 1.85
CA HIS A 69 -21.24 10.45 2.96
C HIS A 69 -20.95 11.96 2.83
N ARG A 70 -20.68 12.48 1.64
CA ARG A 70 -20.48 13.94 1.43
C ARG A 70 -21.74 14.74 1.79
N ILE A 71 -22.91 14.26 1.35
CA ILE A 71 -24.19 14.87 1.69
C ILE A 71 -24.41 14.82 3.20
N ALA A 72 -24.20 13.66 3.83
CA ALA A 72 -24.34 13.50 5.27
C ALA A 72 -23.37 14.41 6.05
N LYS A 73 -22.12 14.52 5.62
CA LYS A 73 -21.11 15.39 6.25
C LYS A 73 -21.54 16.87 6.26
N ALA A 74 -22.24 17.32 5.22
CA ALA A 74 -22.78 18.68 5.15
C ALA A 74 -24.10 18.87 5.93
N LEU A 75 -24.95 17.84 5.98
CA LEU A 75 -26.30 17.92 6.55
C LEU A 75 -26.34 17.60 8.05
N LEU A 76 -25.67 16.52 8.50
CA LEU A 76 -25.79 16.02 9.88
C LEU A 76 -25.48 17.08 10.96
N PRO A 77 -24.47 17.97 10.80
CA PRO A 77 -24.25 19.05 11.77
C PRO A 77 -25.43 20.03 11.89
N LYS A 78 -26.17 20.26 10.79
CA LYS A 78 -27.33 21.18 10.75
C LYS A 78 -28.58 20.57 11.40
N LEU A 79 -28.63 19.25 11.53
CA LEU A 79 -29.77 18.58 12.17
C LEU A 79 -29.85 18.88 13.67
N GLY A 80 -28.74 19.29 14.32
CA GLY A 80 -28.74 19.55 15.76
C GLY A 80 -29.02 18.29 16.60
N VAL A 81 -28.71 17.12 16.05
CA VAL A 81 -28.93 15.81 16.67
C VAL A 81 -27.67 15.39 17.41
N SER A 82 -27.81 14.83 18.61
CA SER A 82 -26.67 14.32 19.37
C SER A 82 -25.97 13.17 18.64
N GLN A 83 -24.67 12.98 18.90
CA GLN A 83 -23.92 11.87 18.32
C GLN A 83 -24.54 10.50 18.65
N GLN A 84 -25.09 10.33 19.86
CA GLN A 84 -25.75 9.09 20.26
C GLN A 84 -27.03 8.83 19.45
N ASN A 85 -27.81 9.86 19.13
CA ASN A 85 -28.99 9.73 18.29
C ASN A 85 -28.60 9.42 16.82
N LEU A 86 -27.49 9.97 16.32
CA LEU A 86 -26.97 9.59 14.99
C LEU A 86 -26.60 8.11 14.93
N LEU A 87 -25.90 7.60 15.93
CA LEU A 87 -25.56 6.18 16.04
C LEU A 87 -26.81 5.30 16.17
N TYR A 88 -27.81 5.76 16.93
CA TYR A 88 -29.10 5.09 17.05
C TYR A 88 -29.84 5.04 15.70
N PHE A 89 -29.93 6.14 14.95
CA PHE A 89 -30.56 6.14 13.63
C PHE A 89 -29.82 5.26 12.62
N ALA A 90 -28.49 5.24 12.67
CA ALA A 90 -27.69 4.33 11.86
C ALA A 90 -27.94 2.85 12.22
N SER A 91 -28.12 2.54 13.50
CA SER A 91 -28.40 1.17 13.94
C SER A 91 -29.79 0.69 13.52
N LEU A 92 -30.77 1.60 13.38
CA LEU A 92 -32.10 1.26 12.85
C LEU A 92 -32.03 0.77 11.39
N ALA A 93 -31.15 1.32 10.55
CA ALA A 93 -30.93 0.81 9.19
C ALA A 93 -30.34 -0.62 9.20
N ASN A 94 -29.61 -0.98 10.27
CA ASN A 94 -29.12 -2.35 10.46
C ASN A 94 -30.22 -3.29 10.96
N PHE A 95 -31.04 -2.83 11.90
CA PHE A 95 -32.11 -3.59 12.52
C PHE A 95 -33.25 -3.92 11.55
N TYR A 96 -33.74 -2.93 10.79
CA TYR A 96 -34.85 -3.15 9.87
C TYR A 96 -34.44 -3.98 8.65
N THR A 97 -35.37 -4.80 8.16
CA THR A 97 -35.22 -5.45 6.87
C THR A 97 -35.40 -4.42 5.75
N VAL A 98 -34.92 -4.76 4.54
CA VAL A 98 -35.15 -3.90 3.37
C VAL A 98 -36.64 -3.71 3.09
N HIS A 99 -37.46 -4.71 3.37
CA HIS A 99 -38.91 -4.60 3.23
C HIS A 99 -39.48 -3.58 4.21
N ASP A 100 -39.09 -3.65 5.49
CA ASP A 100 -39.56 -2.70 6.52
C ASP A 100 -39.14 -1.27 6.18
N LEU A 101 -37.88 -1.07 5.76
CA LEU A 101 -37.37 0.24 5.38
C LEU A 101 -38.13 0.86 4.20
N ARG A 102 -38.66 0.06 3.27
CA ARG A 102 -39.48 0.55 2.15
C ARG A 102 -40.89 0.96 2.58
N ASN A 103 -41.39 0.39 3.68
CA ASN A 103 -42.75 0.65 4.18
C ASN A 103 -42.81 1.78 5.21
N LEU A 104 -41.67 2.25 5.71
CA LEU A 104 -41.58 3.42 6.59
C LEU A 104 -41.86 4.72 5.83
N LYS A 105 -42.12 5.81 6.58
CA LYS A 105 -42.23 7.14 5.98
C LYS A 105 -40.91 7.51 5.29
N ALA A 106 -40.99 8.08 4.08
CA ALA A 106 -39.83 8.40 3.25
C ALA A 106 -38.74 9.16 4.02
N ASP A 107 -39.10 10.21 4.76
CA ASP A 107 -38.17 11.01 5.56
C ASP A 107 -37.44 10.19 6.62
N GLN A 108 -38.10 9.21 7.25
CA GLN A 108 -37.50 8.34 8.26
C GLN A 108 -36.50 7.38 7.62
N THR A 109 -36.89 6.75 6.52
CA THR A 109 -36.00 5.87 5.76
C THR A 109 -34.77 6.61 5.28
N GLN A 110 -34.95 7.82 4.72
CA GLN A 110 -33.85 8.68 4.28
C GLN A 110 -32.92 9.04 5.44
N LEU A 111 -33.47 9.44 6.60
CA LEU A 111 -32.67 9.74 7.79
C LEU A 111 -31.82 8.54 8.23
N TYR A 112 -32.43 7.35 8.35
CA TYR A 112 -31.74 6.16 8.83
C TYR A 112 -30.64 5.72 7.88
N LEU A 113 -30.94 5.71 6.57
CA LEU A 113 -29.97 5.35 5.53
C LEU A 113 -28.84 6.37 5.42
N LEU A 114 -29.11 7.67 5.61
CA LEU A 114 -28.09 8.70 5.57
C LEU A 114 -27.14 8.61 6.79
N CYS A 115 -27.69 8.42 7.99
CA CYS A 115 -26.90 8.17 9.20
C CYS A 115 -26.07 6.89 9.07
N TYR A 116 -26.65 5.83 8.50
CA TYR A 116 -25.95 4.59 8.19
C TYR A 116 -24.80 4.82 7.20
N ALA A 117 -25.05 5.47 6.07
CA ALA A 117 -24.03 5.76 5.05
C ALA A 117 -22.87 6.56 5.64
N TRP A 118 -23.16 7.56 6.48
CA TRP A 118 -22.15 8.35 7.17
C TRP A 118 -21.25 7.50 8.08
N LEU A 119 -21.86 6.68 8.94
CA LEU A 119 -21.12 5.83 9.86
C LEU A 119 -20.35 4.74 9.12
N ARG A 120 -21.01 4.08 8.17
CA ARG A 120 -20.46 2.94 7.43
C ARG A 120 -19.29 3.35 6.54
N TYR A 121 -19.37 4.51 5.87
CA TYR A 121 -18.25 5.03 5.09
C TYR A 121 -16.99 5.25 5.94
N ARG A 122 -17.15 5.76 7.16
CA ARG A 122 -16.04 5.96 8.10
C ARG A 122 -15.44 4.63 8.54
N GLN A 123 -16.28 3.67 8.94
CA GLN A 123 -15.84 2.33 9.29
C GLN A 123 -15.08 1.64 8.15
N LEU A 124 -15.58 1.73 6.92
CA LEU A 124 -14.87 1.21 5.74
C LEU A 124 -13.53 1.91 5.53
N SER A 125 -13.46 3.22 5.78
CA SER A 125 -12.20 3.98 5.69
C SER A 125 -11.20 3.52 6.76
N ASP A 126 -11.67 3.31 8.00
CA ASP A 126 -10.86 2.78 9.10
C ASP A 126 -10.32 1.38 8.76
N ASN A 127 -11.17 0.49 8.23
CA ASN A 127 -10.74 -0.84 7.76
C ASN A 127 -9.63 -0.76 6.70
N LEU A 128 -9.71 0.19 5.77
CA LEU A 128 -8.68 0.38 4.73
C LEU A 128 -7.38 0.95 5.31
N VAL A 129 -7.46 1.82 6.32
CA VAL A 129 -6.29 2.34 7.05
C VAL A 129 -5.61 1.20 7.83
N ASP A 130 -6.37 0.37 8.53
CA ASP A 130 -5.86 -0.79 9.25
C ASP A 130 -5.19 -1.79 8.31
N ALA A 131 -5.83 -2.07 7.17
CA ALA A 131 -5.24 -2.92 6.14
C ALA A 131 -3.93 -2.34 5.58
N MET A 132 -3.87 -1.02 5.38
CA MET A 132 -2.66 -0.35 4.93
C MET A 132 -1.53 -0.49 5.95
N ALA A 133 -1.82 -0.24 7.23
CA ALA A 133 -0.85 -0.39 8.32
C ALA A 133 -0.35 -1.83 8.43
N TYR A 134 -1.25 -2.81 8.32
CA TYR A 134 -0.92 -4.23 8.33
C TYR A 134 0.05 -4.61 7.19
N HIS A 135 -0.30 -4.26 5.94
CA HIS A 135 0.54 -4.59 4.78
C HIS A 135 1.88 -3.85 4.81
N MET A 136 1.90 -2.61 5.31
CA MET A 136 3.14 -1.84 5.46
C MET A 136 4.08 -2.48 6.50
N LYS A 137 3.54 -2.92 7.64
CA LYS A 137 4.30 -3.63 8.67
C LYS A 137 4.87 -4.95 8.13
N GLN A 138 4.07 -5.73 7.40
CA GLN A 138 4.56 -6.96 6.76
C GLN A 138 5.68 -6.69 5.77
N LEU A 139 5.57 -5.64 4.94
CA LEU A 139 6.63 -5.26 4.01
C LEU A 139 7.94 -4.92 4.76
N GLU A 140 7.86 -4.14 5.83
CA GLU A 140 9.02 -3.76 6.64
C GLU A 140 9.68 -4.98 7.30
N GLU A 141 8.88 -5.86 7.91
CA GLU A 141 9.38 -7.08 8.58
C GLU A 141 9.99 -8.06 7.57
N GLU A 142 9.31 -8.35 6.46
CA GLU A 142 9.78 -9.31 5.46
C GLU A 142 11.02 -8.79 4.72
N SER A 143 11.06 -7.51 4.35
CA SER A 143 12.24 -6.92 3.70
C SER A 143 13.44 -6.87 4.63
N SER A 144 13.23 -6.55 5.91
CA SER A 144 14.29 -6.54 6.93
C SER A 144 14.82 -7.95 7.22
N ALA A 145 13.93 -8.93 7.37
CA ALA A 145 14.31 -10.33 7.59
C ALA A 145 15.04 -10.91 6.37
N GLY A 146 14.55 -10.64 5.16
CA GLY A 146 15.19 -11.05 3.91
C GLY A 146 16.59 -10.46 3.76
N ALA A 147 16.74 -9.15 4.01
CA ALA A 147 18.03 -8.47 3.96
C ALA A 147 19.01 -9.03 4.99
N GLN A 148 18.55 -9.28 6.23
CA GLN A 148 19.39 -9.84 7.29
C GLN A 148 19.84 -11.26 6.95
N LYS A 149 18.94 -12.10 6.42
CA LYS A 149 19.27 -13.46 5.99
C LYS A 149 20.33 -13.46 4.89
N SER A 150 20.15 -12.63 3.85
CA SER A 150 21.13 -12.50 2.76
C SER A 150 22.48 -11.95 3.26
N PHE A 151 22.45 -11.01 4.20
CA PHE A 151 23.66 -10.45 4.80
C PHE A 151 24.46 -11.52 5.56
N VAL A 152 23.78 -12.30 6.41
CA VAL A 152 24.42 -13.39 7.16
C VAL A 152 24.98 -14.45 6.20
N ALA A 153 24.24 -14.83 5.16
CA ALA A 153 24.72 -15.79 4.17
C ALA A 153 26.00 -15.31 3.46
N GLU A 154 26.06 -14.04 3.09
CA GLU A 154 27.25 -13.43 2.46
C GLU A 154 28.43 -13.37 3.44
N GLN A 155 28.20 -13.08 4.73
CA GLN A 155 29.25 -13.10 5.75
C GLN A 155 29.82 -14.51 5.97
N VAL A 156 28.95 -15.51 6.11
CA VAL A 156 29.36 -16.92 6.26
C VAL A 156 30.19 -17.36 5.06
N ARG A 157 29.74 -17.03 3.84
CA ARG A 157 30.45 -17.39 2.61
C ARG A 157 31.84 -16.73 2.55
N ARG A 158 31.95 -15.45 2.93
CA ARG A 158 33.26 -14.77 3.04
C ARG A 158 34.17 -15.44 4.05
N GLN A 159 33.64 -15.81 5.21
CA GLN A 159 34.42 -16.50 6.24
C GLN A 159 34.93 -17.87 5.76
N GLN A 160 34.12 -18.61 5.00
CA GLN A 160 34.51 -19.89 4.40
C GLN A 160 35.58 -19.73 3.31
N ASP A 161 35.46 -18.70 2.47
CA ASP A 161 36.37 -18.48 1.34
C ASP A 161 37.71 -17.88 1.79
N THR A 162 37.75 -17.12 2.90
CA THR A 162 38.94 -16.37 3.36
C THR A 162 40.19 -17.26 3.56
N PRO A 163 40.14 -18.42 4.25
CA PRO A 163 41.31 -19.29 4.40
C PRO A 163 41.82 -19.84 3.07
N GLN A 164 40.92 -20.19 2.14
CA GLN A 164 41.31 -20.69 0.82
C GLN A 164 41.99 -19.59 0.00
N VAL A 165 41.46 -18.36 0.04
CA VAL A 165 42.09 -17.20 -0.59
C VAL A 165 43.44 -16.87 0.03
N GLY A 166 43.57 -16.92 1.36
CA GLY A 166 44.86 -16.76 2.04
C GLY A 166 45.90 -17.78 1.53
N ARG A 167 45.52 -19.06 1.43
CA ARG A 167 46.41 -20.11 0.87
C ARG A 167 46.76 -19.89 -0.60
N LEU A 168 45.84 -19.32 -1.39
CA LEU A 168 46.12 -18.95 -2.79
C LEU A 168 47.12 -17.80 -2.89
N LEU A 169 47.01 -16.79 -2.03
CA LEU A 169 47.95 -15.67 -1.98
C LEU A 169 49.36 -16.13 -1.56
N LEU A 170 49.46 -17.10 -0.65
CA LEU A 170 50.74 -17.65 -0.20
C LEU A 170 51.53 -18.38 -1.30
N ILE A 171 50.90 -18.83 -2.39
CA ILE A 171 51.63 -19.42 -3.53
C ILE A 171 52.62 -18.43 -4.15
N TYR A 172 52.31 -17.12 -4.13
CA TYR A 172 53.17 -16.09 -4.75
C TYR A 172 54.41 -15.73 -3.94
N VAL A 173 54.50 -16.18 -2.67
CA VAL A 173 55.64 -15.92 -1.77
C VAL A 173 56.27 -17.22 -1.28
N ASP A 174 55.95 -18.35 -1.94
CA ASP A 174 56.47 -19.66 -1.62
C ASP A 174 57.82 -19.87 -2.31
N ASP A 175 58.91 -19.69 -1.56
CA ASP A 175 60.31 -19.86 -2.04
C ASP A 175 60.60 -21.26 -2.58
N THR A 176 59.73 -22.26 -2.34
CA THR A 176 59.86 -23.60 -2.94
C THR A 176 59.44 -23.66 -4.41
N VAL A 177 58.74 -22.65 -4.91
CA VAL A 177 58.35 -22.54 -6.32
C VAL A 177 59.43 -21.74 -7.05
N ALA A 178 60.28 -22.43 -7.81
CA ALA A 178 61.29 -21.76 -8.61
C ALA A 178 60.66 -20.83 -9.67
N ASP A 179 61.27 -19.67 -9.93
CA ASP A 179 60.78 -18.68 -10.92
C ASP A 179 60.65 -19.25 -12.34
N ALA A 180 61.46 -20.27 -12.67
CA ALA A 180 61.41 -20.96 -13.96
C ALA A 180 60.20 -21.91 -14.10
N THR A 181 59.41 -22.12 -13.03
CA THR A 181 58.24 -23.01 -13.04
C THR A 181 57.17 -22.48 -14.00
N PRO A 182 56.67 -23.30 -14.95
CA PRO A 182 55.60 -22.87 -15.84
C PRO A 182 54.34 -22.45 -15.06
N PHE A 183 53.76 -21.31 -15.40
CA PHE A 183 52.54 -20.80 -14.74
C PHE A 183 51.35 -21.76 -14.85
N GLY A 184 51.35 -22.64 -15.86
CA GLY A 184 50.39 -23.74 -15.98
C GLY A 184 50.35 -24.63 -14.74
N ASP A 185 51.50 -24.99 -14.20
CA ASP A 185 51.64 -25.88 -13.04
C ASP A 185 51.23 -25.16 -11.73
N VAL A 186 51.58 -23.87 -11.64
CA VAL A 186 51.13 -22.98 -10.56
C VAL A 186 49.61 -22.90 -10.51
N ARG A 187 48.93 -22.79 -11.67
CA ARG A 187 47.46 -22.83 -11.74
C ARG A 187 46.88 -24.16 -11.29
N GLN A 188 47.48 -25.29 -11.67
CA GLN A 188 47.03 -26.60 -11.21
C GLN A 188 47.16 -26.75 -9.69
N ARG A 189 48.24 -26.21 -9.09
CA ARG A 189 48.41 -26.15 -7.63
C ARG A 189 47.33 -25.28 -6.97
N ALA A 190 47.01 -24.12 -7.55
CA ALA A 190 45.93 -23.26 -7.08
C ALA A 190 44.55 -23.95 -7.15
N TYR A 191 44.26 -24.70 -8.22
CA TYR A 191 42.99 -25.41 -8.37
C TYR A 191 42.77 -26.55 -7.37
N LYS A 192 43.85 -27.08 -6.77
CA LYS A 192 43.75 -28.02 -5.63
C LYS A 192 43.32 -27.32 -4.34
N ILE A 193 43.58 -26.02 -4.19
CA ILE A 193 43.18 -25.22 -3.02
C ILE A 193 41.74 -24.73 -3.17
N MET A 194 41.37 -24.25 -4.36
CA MET A 194 40.03 -23.79 -4.72
C MET A 194 39.76 -24.12 -6.20
N PRO A 195 38.70 -24.88 -6.52
CA PRO A 195 38.37 -25.23 -7.90
C PRO A 195 38.23 -24.00 -8.81
N LYS A 196 38.58 -24.13 -10.09
CA LYS A 196 38.63 -23.02 -11.06
C LYS A 196 37.36 -22.16 -11.07
N ASP A 197 36.19 -22.78 -11.12
CA ASP A 197 34.91 -22.05 -11.21
C ASP A 197 34.62 -21.29 -9.92
N THR A 198 34.88 -21.90 -8.76
CA THR A 198 34.76 -21.26 -7.44
C THR A 198 35.76 -20.12 -7.30
N LEU A 199 37.01 -20.30 -7.77
CA LEU A 199 38.05 -19.28 -7.76
C LEU A 199 37.67 -18.07 -8.60
N GLN A 200 37.12 -18.29 -9.79
CA GLN A 200 36.63 -17.22 -10.65
C GLN A 200 35.50 -16.43 -9.96
N LEU A 201 34.48 -17.13 -9.42
CA LEU A 201 33.36 -16.48 -8.74
C LEU A 201 33.80 -15.71 -7.49
N THR A 202 34.67 -16.31 -6.67
CA THR A 202 35.22 -15.69 -5.46
C THR A 202 36.08 -14.48 -5.81
N GLY A 203 36.95 -14.61 -6.81
CA GLY A 203 37.80 -13.51 -7.29
C GLY A 203 36.98 -12.33 -7.80
N GLN A 204 35.98 -12.58 -8.66
CA GLN A 204 35.07 -11.55 -9.16
C GLN A 204 34.33 -10.84 -8.01
N ARG A 205 33.79 -11.60 -7.06
CA ARG A 205 33.06 -11.05 -5.90
C ARG A 205 33.95 -10.25 -4.96
N MET A 206 35.20 -10.67 -4.74
CA MET A 206 36.16 -9.95 -3.87
C MET A 206 36.79 -8.73 -4.56
N SER A 207 36.80 -8.71 -5.89
CA SER A 207 37.32 -7.58 -6.68
C SER A 207 36.36 -6.38 -6.72
N VAL A 208 35.11 -6.56 -6.30
CA VAL A 208 34.09 -5.50 -6.25
C VAL A 208 33.76 -5.10 -4.82
N LYS A 209 33.22 -3.88 -4.68
CA LYS A 209 32.80 -3.36 -3.37
C LYS A 209 31.78 -4.32 -2.72
N PRO A 210 31.95 -4.67 -1.43
CA PRO A 210 31.00 -5.49 -0.70
C PRO A 210 29.58 -4.97 -0.83
N VAL A 211 28.63 -5.88 -1.08
CA VAL A 211 27.21 -5.53 -1.12
C VAL A 211 26.83 -4.96 0.24
N SER A 212 26.33 -3.72 0.24
CA SER A 212 25.98 -3.05 1.49
C SER A 212 24.68 -3.62 2.06
N LYS A 213 24.51 -3.56 3.39
CA LYS A 213 23.24 -3.92 4.05
C LYS A 213 22.05 -3.17 3.45
N LEU A 214 22.26 -1.91 3.06
CA LEU A 214 21.23 -1.09 2.40
C LEU A 214 20.88 -1.63 1.01
N SER A 215 21.86 -2.10 0.24
CA SER A 215 21.63 -2.70 -1.08
C SER A 215 20.82 -4.00 -0.96
N LEU A 216 21.15 -4.85 0.02
CA LEU A 216 20.39 -6.07 0.30
C LEU A 216 18.95 -5.77 0.73
N HIS A 217 18.74 -4.70 1.50
CA HIS A 217 17.41 -4.24 1.87
C HIS A 217 16.57 -3.84 0.65
N TRP A 218 17.10 -3.01 -0.24
CA TRP A 218 16.38 -2.61 -1.46
C TRP A 218 16.15 -3.78 -2.43
N GLN A 219 17.08 -4.72 -2.53
CA GLN A 219 16.85 -5.97 -3.28
C GLN A 219 15.69 -6.80 -2.68
N ALA A 220 15.58 -6.86 -1.35
CA ALA A 220 14.47 -7.53 -0.69
C ALA A 220 13.13 -6.80 -0.94
N VAL A 221 13.15 -5.46 -0.93
CA VAL A 221 11.97 -4.64 -1.29
C VAL A 221 11.55 -4.88 -2.74
N ASP A 222 12.50 -4.95 -3.68
CA ASP A 222 12.25 -5.24 -5.09
C ASP A 222 11.61 -6.63 -5.27
N GLY A 223 12.05 -7.63 -4.52
CA GLY A 223 11.46 -8.97 -4.50
C GLY A 223 9.99 -8.99 -4.03
N LEU A 224 9.56 -7.98 -3.28
CA LEU A 224 8.19 -7.83 -2.78
C LEU A 224 7.33 -6.87 -3.63
N ALA A 225 7.87 -6.34 -4.73
CA ALA A 225 7.22 -5.29 -5.52
C ALA A 225 5.83 -5.70 -6.02
N GLU A 226 5.66 -6.90 -6.57
CA GLU A 226 4.35 -7.37 -7.07
C GLU A 226 3.29 -7.42 -5.97
N ARG A 227 3.65 -7.90 -4.78
CA ARG A 227 2.75 -7.92 -3.62
C ARG A 227 2.38 -6.50 -3.19
N ASN A 228 3.35 -5.59 -3.17
CA ASN A 228 3.11 -4.19 -2.85
C ASN A 228 2.18 -3.51 -3.85
N ARG A 229 2.37 -3.78 -5.15
CA ARG A 229 1.50 -3.28 -6.22
C ARG A 229 0.08 -3.81 -6.09
N ARG A 230 -0.09 -5.06 -5.65
CA ARG A 230 -1.40 -5.69 -5.48
C ARG A 230 -2.13 -5.23 -4.23
N HIS A 231 -1.43 -5.06 -3.10
CA HIS A 231 -2.05 -4.82 -1.80
C HIS A 231 -2.00 -3.35 -1.37
N LEU A 232 -0.84 -2.70 -1.45
CA LEU A 232 -0.66 -1.33 -0.92
C LEU A 232 -1.12 -0.26 -1.91
N ARG A 233 -0.77 -0.35 -3.19
CA ARG A 233 -1.11 0.68 -4.19
C ARG A 233 -2.62 1.00 -4.23
N PRO A 234 -3.54 0.02 -4.27
CA PRO A 234 -4.97 0.30 -4.24
C PRO A 234 -5.44 1.06 -3.00
N LEU A 235 -4.83 0.80 -1.84
CA LEU A 235 -5.16 1.46 -0.57
C LEU A 235 -4.68 2.91 -0.57
N TYR A 236 -3.42 3.15 -0.97
CA TYR A 236 -2.89 4.50 -1.12
C TYR A 236 -3.68 5.33 -2.12
N VAL A 237 -4.17 4.73 -3.20
CA VAL A 237 -5.03 5.42 -4.19
C VAL A 237 -6.38 5.80 -3.58
N ALA A 238 -7.00 4.91 -2.82
CA ALA A 238 -8.35 5.12 -2.28
C ALA A 238 -8.39 6.04 -1.06
N LEU A 239 -7.40 5.98 -0.17
CA LEU A 239 -7.38 6.76 1.07
C LEU A 239 -7.01 8.21 0.82
N ASP A 240 -7.60 9.11 1.59
CA ASP A 240 -7.29 10.54 1.58
C ASP A 240 -6.28 10.85 2.67
N PHE A 241 -5.11 11.37 2.27
CA PHE A 241 -4.01 11.66 3.18
C PHE A 241 -3.88 13.17 3.36
N SER A 242 -3.67 13.58 4.60
CA SER A 242 -3.31 14.94 4.97
C SER A 242 -2.12 14.91 5.92
N GLY A 243 -1.43 16.04 6.05
CA GLY A 243 -0.26 16.18 6.90
C GLY A 243 -0.30 17.50 7.65
N THR A 244 0.38 17.55 8.79
CA THR A 244 0.53 18.78 9.58
C THR A 244 1.53 19.75 8.97
N VAL A 245 2.47 19.26 8.16
CA VAL A 245 3.47 20.05 7.47
C VAL A 245 2.85 20.67 6.20
N PRO A 246 2.78 22.01 6.10
CA PRO A 246 2.38 22.68 4.86
C PRO A 246 3.28 22.26 3.71
N ASP A 247 2.72 22.09 2.52
CA ASP A 247 3.47 21.80 1.29
C ASP A 247 4.33 20.52 1.31
N SER A 248 3.94 19.51 2.11
CA SER A 248 4.67 18.24 2.23
C SER A 248 5.04 17.62 0.86
N PRO A 249 6.34 17.38 0.61
CA PRO A 249 6.80 16.82 -0.67
C PRO A 249 6.27 15.40 -0.88
N TRP A 250 6.03 14.64 0.19
CA TRP A 250 5.47 13.29 0.13
C TRP A 250 4.00 13.29 -0.28
N LEU A 251 3.21 14.27 0.18
CA LEU A 251 1.82 14.43 -0.28
C LEU A 251 1.77 14.85 -1.75
N LYS A 252 2.68 15.72 -2.20
CA LYS A 252 2.83 16.08 -3.62
C LYS A 252 3.19 14.85 -4.48
N ALA A 253 4.14 14.03 -4.02
CA ALA A 253 4.51 12.79 -4.72
C ALA A 253 3.37 11.77 -4.76
N LEU A 254 2.61 11.63 -3.66
CA LEU A 254 1.44 10.76 -3.63
C LEU A 254 0.34 11.27 -4.59
N ALA A 255 0.05 12.57 -4.61
CA ALA A 255 -0.91 13.17 -5.53
C ALA A 255 -0.50 12.97 -7.00
N TRP A 256 0.77 13.18 -7.31
CA TRP A 256 1.34 12.88 -8.63
C TRP A 256 1.17 11.39 -8.98
N ALA A 257 1.58 10.47 -8.11
CA ALA A 257 1.47 9.04 -8.36
C ALA A 257 0.00 8.61 -8.58
N LYS A 258 -0.94 9.11 -7.76
CA LYS A 258 -2.38 8.90 -7.95
C LYS A 258 -2.85 9.36 -9.33
N SER A 259 -2.40 10.52 -9.79
CA SER A 259 -2.76 11.05 -11.12
C SER A 259 -2.24 10.18 -12.27
N VAL A 260 -1.05 9.60 -12.11
CA VAL A 260 -0.48 8.65 -13.09
C VAL A 260 -1.29 7.36 -13.11
N PHE A 261 -1.62 6.81 -11.94
CA PHE A 261 -2.41 5.59 -11.83
C PHE A 261 -3.85 5.75 -12.33
N ALA A 262 -4.45 6.93 -12.14
CA ALA A 262 -5.77 7.25 -12.68
C ALA A 262 -5.80 7.19 -14.22
N LYS A 263 -4.68 7.49 -14.87
CA LYS A 263 -4.48 7.38 -16.33
C LYS A 263 -4.07 5.97 -16.77
N GLN A 264 -4.06 4.99 -15.86
CA GLN A 264 -3.59 3.62 -16.08
C GLN A 264 -2.12 3.53 -16.57
N GLN A 265 -1.31 4.53 -16.22
CA GLN A 265 0.10 4.60 -16.61
C GLN A 265 1.02 4.05 -15.51
N ARG A 266 2.26 3.73 -15.86
CA ARG A 266 3.30 3.25 -14.94
C ARG A 266 4.25 4.38 -14.56
N LEU A 267 4.67 4.43 -13.29
CA LEU A 267 5.64 5.45 -12.82
C LEU A 267 6.99 5.33 -13.54
N SER A 268 7.44 4.12 -13.86
CA SER A 268 8.69 3.85 -14.60
C SER A 268 8.68 4.37 -16.04
N GLN A 269 7.52 4.70 -16.60
CA GLN A 269 7.38 5.27 -17.95
C GLN A 269 7.24 6.80 -17.93
N ARG A 270 7.16 7.42 -16.75
CA ARG A 270 7.02 8.88 -16.64
C ARG A 270 8.40 9.54 -16.65
N PRO A 271 8.54 10.73 -17.26
CA PRO A 271 9.75 11.52 -17.17
C PRO A 271 10.15 11.78 -15.72
N LEU A 272 11.44 11.62 -15.41
CA LEU A 272 11.96 11.85 -14.05
C LEU A 272 11.69 13.27 -13.54
N ALA A 273 11.62 14.26 -14.44
CA ALA A 273 11.29 15.66 -14.13
C ALA A 273 9.90 15.83 -13.48
N GLU A 274 8.98 14.88 -13.67
CA GLU A 274 7.66 14.91 -13.04
C GLU A 274 7.68 14.41 -11.59
N CYS A 275 8.70 13.65 -11.20
CA CYS A 275 8.85 13.16 -9.83
C CYS A 275 9.33 14.31 -8.92
N PRO A 276 8.66 14.59 -7.79
CA PRO A 276 9.09 15.63 -6.87
C PRO A 276 10.53 15.43 -6.37
N VAL A 277 11.43 16.37 -6.67
CA VAL A 277 12.87 16.23 -6.38
C VAL A 277 13.16 15.98 -4.89
N ALA A 278 12.35 16.57 -4.01
CA ALA A 278 12.47 16.42 -2.55
C ALA A 278 12.16 15.00 -2.03
N THR A 279 11.57 14.12 -2.86
CA THR A 279 11.32 12.71 -2.50
C THR A 279 12.40 11.75 -3.02
N LEU A 280 13.52 12.26 -3.55
CA LEU A 280 14.66 11.46 -4.04
C LEU A 280 15.97 11.80 -3.30
N PRO A 281 16.12 11.36 -2.03
CA PRO A 281 17.34 11.58 -1.25
C PRO A 281 18.58 11.02 -1.97
N LYS A 282 19.67 11.79 -2.01
CA LYS A 282 20.91 11.41 -2.74
C LYS A 282 21.40 9.99 -2.41
N ARG A 283 21.33 9.58 -1.13
CA ARG A 283 21.74 8.26 -0.64
C ARG A 283 20.91 7.10 -1.23
N LEU A 284 19.65 7.36 -1.59
CA LEU A 284 18.72 6.34 -2.07
C LEU A 284 18.59 6.29 -3.59
N ARG A 285 19.09 7.32 -4.31
CA ARG A 285 19.04 7.38 -5.78
C ARG A 285 19.53 6.12 -6.49
N PRO A 286 20.63 5.44 -6.06
CA PRO A 286 21.08 4.21 -6.71
C PRO A 286 20.07 3.06 -6.69
N TYR A 287 19.07 3.13 -5.80
CA TYR A 287 18.05 2.09 -5.63
C TYR A 287 16.67 2.52 -6.15
N LEU A 288 16.47 3.82 -6.35
CA LEU A 288 15.18 4.40 -6.77
C LEU A 288 15.17 4.85 -8.23
N LEU A 289 16.33 4.94 -8.88
CA LEU A 289 16.50 5.44 -10.24
C LEU A 289 17.13 4.38 -11.14
N THR A 290 16.79 4.43 -12.43
CA THR A 290 17.50 3.73 -13.50
C THR A 290 18.55 4.66 -14.09
N PHE A 291 19.67 4.11 -14.58
CA PHE A 291 20.78 4.87 -15.15
C PHE A 291 21.14 4.35 -16.55
N ASP A 292 21.62 5.23 -17.43
CA ASP A 292 22.20 4.85 -18.72
C ASP A 292 23.66 4.39 -18.59
N ALA A 293 24.29 4.04 -19.72
CA ALA A 293 25.69 3.61 -19.78
C ALA A 293 26.68 4.69 -19.29
N ASP A 294 26.30 5.97 -19.37
CA ASP A 294 27.09 7.11 -18.92
C ASP A 294 26.85 7.44 -17.44
N GLY A 295 25.98 6.69 -16.76
CA GLY A 295 25.64 6.89 -15.34
C GLY A 295 24.68 8.06 -15.09
N LYS A 296 23.98 8.56 -16.11
CA LYS A 296 22.93 9.58 -15.95
C LYS A 296 21.59 8.94 -15.62
N PRO A 297 20.78 9.52 -14.72
CA PRO A 297 19.50 8.97 -14.35
C PRO A 297 18.49 9.11 -15.50
N THR A 298 17.90 7.99 -15.93
CA THR A 298 16.97 7.92 -17.07
C THR A 298 15.50 7.84 -16.64
N GLY A 299 15.22 7.36 -15.42
CA GLY A 299 13.87 7.13 -14.96
C GLY A 299 13.80 6.64 -13.53
N LEU A 300 12.58 6.33 -13.09
CA LEU A 300 12.33 5.71 -11.79
C LEU A 300 12.40 4.19 -11.89
N HIS A 301 13.04 3.57 -10.90
CA HIS A 301 12.96 2.13 -10.66
C HIS A 301 11.65 1.82 -9.94
N ALA A 302 10.57 1.55 -10.69
CA ALA A 302 9.20 1.47 -10.18
C ALA A 302 8.28 0.45 -10.88
#